data_AF-A0A072PNQ9-F1
#
_entry.id   AF-A0A072PNQ9-F1
#
_cell.length_a   1.000
_cell.length_b   1.000
_cell.length_c   1.000
_cell.angle_alpha   90.00
_cell.angle_beta   90.00
_cell.angle_gamma   90.00
#
_symmetry.space_group_name_H-M   'P 1'
#
loop_
_entity.id
_entity.type
_entity.pdbx_description
1 polymer ?
#
loop_
_entity_poly.entity_id
_entity_poly.type
_entity_poly.pdbx_seq_one_letter_code
_entity_poly.pdbx_strand_id
1 'polypeptide(L)'
;MQFNLKHISNGAAGPLTGVCTSYVSPYPDLLNIEIRHKGPVMRILVSGAGIAGPTLAWFLAKTGAHIDIVEKSNSLLSNGHAVDFKGSATTVVKKMGLLDEINQSSTSEMGTRFIGSNGRPFATFSAQAGKWEGQSASLTSNIEILRGDLVAILYKATKDHPNIKYHFGTTVKEVISNNQDSVKVELSNGDVKEFDLLVAADGQWSRIRRQYFPPECVKVLDMGMYSAYWTIPRLKSDDDWWNIYVALGSRADKPKT
;
A
#
# COMPACT_ATOMS: atom_id res chain seq x y z
N MET A 1 28.63 -9.66 2.94
CA MET A 1 28.75 -9.44 1.48
C MET A 1 28.38 -7.98 1.23
N GLN A 2 29.37 -7.14 0.96
CA GLN A 2 29.30 -5.68 0.97
C GLN A 2 28.85 -5.20 -0.42
N PHE A 3 27.66 -4.63 -0.54
CA PHE A 3 27.22 -4.02 -1.81
C PHE A 3 27.75 -2.58 -1.87
N ASN A 4 28.85 -2.39 -2.59
CA ASN A 4 29.42 -1.08 -2.92
C ASN A 4 28.81 -0.59 -4.24
N LEU A 5 27.95 0.43 -4.20
CA LEU A 5 27.55 1.18 -5.39
C LEU A 5 28.45 2.42 -5.50
N LYS A 6 29.45 2.33 -6.39
CA LYS A 6 30.35 3.44 -6.72
C LYS A 6 29.59 4.57 -7.40
N HIS A 7 29.73 5.78 -6.84
CA HIS A 7 29.46 7.05 -7.50
C HIS A 7 30.35 7.24 -8.73
N ILE A 8 29.76 7.74 -9.83
CA ILE A 8 30.47 8.39 -10.93
C ILE A 8 29.79 9.75 -11.16
N SER A 9 30.54 10.82 -10.91
CA SER A 9 30.33 12.22 -11.35
C SER A 9 31.31 12.48 -12.52
N ASN A 10 31.13 13.28 -13.57
CA ASN A 10 30.51 14.60 -13.79
C ASN A 10 30.43 14.88 -15.32
N GLY A 11 29.59 15.84 -15.77
CA GLY A 11 29.72 16.43 -17.11
C GLY A 11 28.58 17.35 -17.61
N ALA A 12 28.70 18.66 -17.32
CA ALA A 12 28.23 19.90 -17.99
C ALA A 12 26.89 20.03 -18.80
N ALA A 13 26.07 21.00 -18.33
CA ALA A 13 25.33 22.09 -19.03
C ALA A 13 24.10 21.87 -19.99
N GLY A 14 22.88 22.07 -19.44
CA GLY A 14 21.67 22.75 -20.01
C GLY A 14 20.73 22.00 -21.01
N PRO A 15 19.46 22.42 -21.21
CA PRO A 15 18.41 22.88 -20.28
C PRO A 15 17.14 21.96 -20.26
N LEU A 16 16.37 22.05 -19.17
CA LEU A 16 14.95 21.62 -19.00
C LEU A 16 14.57 20.18 -19.37
N THR A 17 14.93 19.21 -18.52
CA THR A 17 14.27 17.89 -18.49
C THR A 17 14.08 17.43 -17.05
N GLY A 18 12.82 17.14 -16.69
CA GLY A 18 12.41 16.26 -15.59
C GLY A 18 13.08 16.50 -14.24
N VAL A 19 12.41 17.22 -13.35
CA VAL A 19 12.72 17.19 -11.91
C VAL A 19 12.38 15.79 -11.38
N CYS A 20 13.28 14.84 -11.59
CA CYS A 20 13.42 13.69 -10.73
C CYS A 20 14.19 14.21 -9.52
N THR A 21 13.48 14.75 -8.53
CA THR A 21 14.11 15.00 -7.24
C THR A 21 14.57 13.64 -6.73
N SER A 22 15.89 13.42 -6.71
CA SER A 22 16.47 12.43 -5.82
C SER A 22 16.00 12.82 -4.42
N TYR A 23 15.05 12.09 -3.86
CA TYR A 23 14.66 12.26 -2.47
C TYR A 23 15.87 11.86 -1.62
N VAL A 24 16.66 12.86 -1.24
CA VAL A 24 17.68 12.71 -0.21
C VAL A 24 16.92 12.73 1.10
N SER A 25 16.82 11.58 1.77
CA SER A 25 16.22 11.49 3.10
C SER A 25 16.86 12.56 3.99
N PRO A 26 16.08 13.42 4.69
CA PRO A 26 16.62 14.36 5.65
C PRO A 26 17.28 13.67 6.86
N TYR A 27 17.24 12.33 6.90
CA TYR A 27 17.88 11.48 7.90
C TYR A 27 18.85 10.52 7.19
N PRO A 28 20.06 10.97 6.82
CA PRO A 28 21.04 10.14 6.12
C PRO A 28 21.51 8.94 6.96
N ASP A 29 21.49 9.06 8.29
CA ASP A 29 21.84 7.96 9.21
C ASP A 29 20.80 6.83 9.24
N LEU A 30 19.57 7.07 8.75
CA LEU A 30 18.53 6.03 8.62
C LEU A 30 18.68 5.18 7.35
N LEU A 31 19.59 5.54 6.43
CA LEU A 31 19.79 4.80 5.17
C LEU A 31 20.74 3.59 5.32
N ASN A 32 21.50 3.51 6.40
CA ASN A 32 22.39 2.39 6.72
C ASN A 32 21.85 1.61 7.93
N ILE A 33 20.75 0.87 7.73
CA ILE A 33 20.23 -0.04 8.75
C ILE A 33 21.02 -1.36 8.68
N GLU A 34 22.04 -1.50 9.55
CA GLU A 34 22.62 -2.81 9.84
C GLU A 34 21.72 -3.53 10.84
N ILE A 35 20.98 -4.53 10.36
CA ILE A 35 20.16 -5.39 11.23
C ILE A 35 21.09 -6.46 11.81
N ARG A 36 21.34 -6.40 13.11
CA ARG A 36 22.02 -7.46 13.86
C ARG A 36 20.97 -8.42 14.40
N HIS A 37 21.27 -9.72 14.37
CA HIS A 37 20.48 -10.73 15.08
C HIS A 37 21.44 -11.73 15.73
N LYS A 38 21.08 -12.20 16.93
CA LYS A 38 21.92 -13.12 17.72
C LYS A 38 21.53 -14.60 17.55
N GLY A 39 20.28 -14.85 17.16
CA GLY A 39 19.75 -16.21 16.99
C GLY A 39 20.11 -16.85 15.65
N PRO A 40 19.93 -18.19 15.51
CA PRO A 40 20.16 -18.89 14.24
C PRO A 40 19.18 -18.47 13.14
N VAL A 41 18.04 -17.85 13.51
CA VAL A 41 16.97 -17.42 12.62
C VAL A 41 16.51 -16.03 13.05
N MET A 42 16.43 -15.11 12.08
CA MET A 42 15.93 -13.75 12.31
C MET A 42 14.41 -13.76 12.49
N ARG A 43 13.91 -13.14 13.55
CA ARG A 43 12.50 -12.98 13.88
C ARG A 43 12.05 -11.54 13.67
N ILE A 44 11.02 -11.36 12.85
CA ILE A 44 10.56 -10.06 12.41
C ILE A 44 9.08 -9.93 12.76
N LEU A 45 8.71 -8.83 13.41
CA LEU A 45 7.33 -8.44 13.61
C LEU A 45 6.93 -7.40 12.56
N VAL A 46 5.85 -7.67 11.84
CA VAL A 46 5.24 -6.73 10.89
C VAL A 46 3.88 -6.32 11.44
N SER A 47 3.69 -5.03 11.70
CA SER A 47 2.42 -4.50 12.18
C SER A 47 1.55 -4.04 11.01
N GLY A 48 0.59 -4.86 10.58
CA GLY A 48 -0.41 -4.55 9.57
C GLY A 48 -0.50 -5.61 8.47
N ALA A 49 -1.70 -6.15 8.23
CA ALA A 49 -1.99 -7.11 7.15
C ALA A 49 -2.70 -6.43 5.95
N GLY A 50 -2.27 -5.22 5.60
CA GLY A 50 -2.72 -4.52 4.39
C GLY A 50 -2.00 -5.01 3.13
N ILE A 51 -1.56 -4.07 2.29
CA ILE A 51 -0.75 -4.39 1.09
C ILE A 51 0.72 -4.58 1.47
N ALA A 52 1.29 -3.61 2.19
CA ALA A 52 2.72 -3.54 2.47
C ALA A 52 3.23 -4.73 3.31
N GLY A 53 2.49 -5.13 4.35
CA GLY A 53 2.91 -6.18 5.27
C GLY A 53 3.11 -7.54 4.61
N PRO A 54 2.06 -8.15 4.01
CA PRO A 54 2.19 -9.40 3.26
C PRO A 54 3.19 -9.33 2.10
N THR A 55 3.24 -8.20 1.38
CA THR A 55 4.22 -8.00 0.29
C THR A 55 5.65 -8.11 0.82
N LEU A 56 5.96 -7.42 1.91
CA LEU A 56 7.28 -7.48 2.53
C LEU A 56 7.58 -8.88 3.07
N ALA A 57 6.63 -9.49 3.78
CA ALA A 57 6.78 -10.82 4.33
C ALA A 57 7.10 -11.87 3.27
N TRP A 58 6.52 -11.76 2.07
CA TRP A 58 6.83 -12.65 0.94
C TRP A 58 8.31 -12.61 0.55
N PHE A 59 8.94 -11.43 0.53
CA PHE A 59 10.37 -11.32 0.23
C PHE A 59 11.25 -11.74 1.40
N LEU A 60 10.89 -11.35 2.63
CA LEU A 60 11.65 -11.69 3.83
C LEU A 60 11.65 -13.20 4.11
N ALA A 61 10.55 -13.89 3.86
CA ALA A 61 10.47 -15.33 4.10
C ALA A 61 11.51 -16.12 3.27
N LYS A 62 11.91 -15.61 2.10
CA LYS A 62 12.93 -16.21 1.23
C LYS A 62 14.35 -16.12 1.77
N THR A 63 14.59 -15.27 2.77
CA THR A 63 15.88 -15.18 3.46
C THR A 63 16.01 -16.21 4.59
N GLY A 64 14.94 -16.97 4.87
CA GLY A 64 14.86 -17.87 6.02
C GLY A 64 14.37 -17.19 7.30
N ALA A 65 14.09 -15.88 7.27
CA ALA A 65 13.51 -15.17 8.41
C ALA A 65 12.11 -15.71 8.77
N HIS A 66 11.77 -15.62 10.06
CA HIS A 66 10.45 -15.92 10.60
C HIS A 66 9.69 -14.61 10.84
N ILE A 67 8.50 -14.51 10.28
CA ILE A 67 7.71 -13.28 10.25
C ILE A 67 6.38 -13.50 10.98
N ASP A 68 6.16 -12.74 12.05
CA ASP A 68 4.85 -12.60 12.67
C ASP A 68 4.20 -11.32 12.11
N ILE A 69 3.02 -11.44 11.51
CA ILE A 69 2.21 -10.31 11.04
C ILE A 69 1.04 -10.13 12.02
N VAL A 70 0.95 -8.97 12.67
CA VAL A 70 -0.17 -8.60 13.55
C VAL A 70 -1.12 -7.66 12.82
N GLU A 71 -2.43 -7.90 12.92
CA GLU A 71 -3.48 -7.07 12.31
C GLU A 71 -4.59 -6.82 13.32
N LYS A 72 -4.93 -5.54 13.52
CA LYS A 72 -5.96 -5.12 14.49
C LYS A 72 -7.34 -5.69 14.15
N SER A 73 -7.63 -5.91 12.89
CA SER A 73 -8.91 -6.44 12.41
C SER A 73 -8.99 -7.94 12.70
N ASN A 74 -10.17 -8.44 13.07
CA ASN A 74 -10.36 -9.87 13.37
C ASN A 74 -10.30 -10.77 12.13
N SER A 75 -10.36 -10.17 10.94
CA SER A 75 -10.25 -10.84 9.65
C SER A 75 -9.68 -9.85 8.63
N LEU A 76 -9.32 -10.35 7.45
CA LEU A 76 -9.02 -9.49 6.32
C LEU A 76 -10.22 -8.60 5.99
N LEU A 77 -9.93 -7.36 5.66
CA LEU A 77 -10.93 -6.42 5.17
C LEU A 77 -11.06 -6.60 3.66
N SER A 78 -12.19 -7.18 3.23
CA SER A 78 -12.54 -7.40 1.81
C SER A 78 -12.98 -6.13 1.09
N ASN A 79 -13.11 -5.01 1.81
CA ASN A 79 -13.65 -3.77 1.28
C ASN A 79 -12.54 -2.75 1.00
N GLY A 80 -12.79 -1.85 0.07
CA GLY A 80 -11.92 -0.71 -0.20
C GLY A 80 -12.15 -0.13 -1.58
N HIS A 81 -11.54 1.03 -1.81
CA HIS A 81 -11.50 1.66 -3.13
C HIS A 81 -10.60 0.86 -4.08
N ALA A 82 -10.79 1.11 -5.37
CA ALA A 82 -9.89 0.62 -6.40
C ALA A 82 -8.48 1.23 -6.23
N VAL A 83 -7.45 0.45 -6.50
CA VAL A 83 -6.04 0.87 -6.45
C VAL A 83 -5.37 0.62 -7.79
N ASP A 84 -4.56 1.58 -8.20
CA ASP A 84 -3.82 1.53 -9.45
C ASP A 84 -2.44 0.89 -9.28
N PHE A 85 -2.07 0.01 -10.22
CA PHE A 85 -0.67 -0.39 -10.39
C PHE A 85 0.06 0.52 -11.37
N LYS A 86 1.12 1.19 -10.91
CA LYS A 86 2.00 2.03 -11.74
C LYS A 86 3.47 1.72 -11.44
N GLY A 87 4.33 1.79 -12.46
CA GLY A 87 5.78 1.74 -12.33
C GLY A 87 6.32 0.55 -11.53
N SER A 88 6.99 0.84 -10.41
CA SER A 88 7.69 -0.15 -9.58
C SER A 88 6.77 -1.20 -8.96
N ALA A 89 5.51 -0.86 -8.70
CA ALA A 89 4.53 -1.81 -8.15
C ALA A 89 4.33 -3.01 -9.10
N THR A 90 4.24 -2.75 -10.41
CA THR A 90 4.13 -3.78 -11.44
C THR A 90 5.36 -4.71 -11.43
N THR A 91 6.56 -4.16 -11.25
CA THR A 91 7.79 -4.96 -11.15
C THR A 91 7.78 -5.85 -9.91
N VAL A 92 7.29 -5.35 -8.77
CA VAL A 92 7.19 -6.12 -7.52
C VAL A 92 6.24 -7.30 -7.69
N VAL A 93 5.02 -7.09 -8.19
CA VAL A 93 4.05 -8.18 -8.35
C VAL A 93 4.46 -9.19 -9.44
N LYS A 94 5.18 -8.75 -10.47
CA LYS A 94 5.84 -9.66 -11.43
C LYS A 94 6.86 -10.56 -10.74
N LYS A 95 7.73 -10.01 -9.89
CA LYS A 95 8.68 -10.81 -9.11
C LYS A 95 7.99 -11.79 -8.16
N MET A 96 6.80 -11.42 -7.67
CA MET A 96 5.97 -12.30 -6.85
C MET A 96 5.26 -13.39 -7.64
N GLY A 97 5.20 -13.29 -8.97
CA GLY A 97 4.43 -14.19 -9.82
C GLY A 97 2.91 -13.98 -9.73
N LEU A 98 2.46 -12.82 -9.25
CA LEU A 98 1.04 -12.54 -8.98
C LEU A 98 0.36 -11.70 -10.07
N LEU A 99 1.09 -11.33 -11.13
CA LEU A 99 0.56 -10.43 -12.15
C LEU A 99 -0.70 -10.99 -12.83
N ASP A 100 -0.73 -12.29 -13.13
CA ASP A 100 -1.87 -12.91 -13.82
C ASP A 100 -3.11 -12.98 -12.92
N GLU A 101 -2.95 -13.31 -11.63
CA GLU A 101 -4.05 -13.34 -10.66
C GLU A 101 -4.61 -11.93 -10.41
N ILE A 102 -3.74 -10.91 -10.39
CA ILE A 102 -4.15 -9.50 -10.30
C ILE A 102 -4.90 -9.07 -11.56
N ASN A 103 -4.42 -9.43 -12.76
CA ASN A 103 -5.10 -9.10 -14.01
C ASN A 103 -6.49 -9.74 -14.10
N GLN A 104 -6.66 -10.97 -13.61
CA GLN A 104 -7.96 -11.64 -13.56
C GLN A 104 -8.95 -10.98 -12.59
N SER A 105 -8.43 -10.27 -11.59
CA SER A 105 -9.22 -9.54 -10.61
C SER A 105 -9.31 -8.04 -10.91
N SER A 106 -8.80 -7.60 -12.07
CA SER A 106 -8.84 -6.21 -12.50
C SER A 106 -10.27 -5.74 -12.74
N THR A 107 -10.54 -4.48 -12.43
CA THR A 107 -11.77 -3.81 -12.87
C THR A 107 -11.78 -3.78 -14.40
N SER A 108 -12.94 -4.06 -15.00
CA SER A 108 -13.13 -4.07 -16.45
C SER A 108 -13.64 -2.73 -16.97
N GLU A 109 -13.27 -1.63 -16.31
CA GLU A 109 -13.83 -0.31 -16.59
C GLU A 109 -13.50 0.16 -18.02
N MET A 110 -14.54 0.58 -18.76
CA MET A 110 -14.39 1.11 -20.11
C MET A 110 -13.81 2.54 -20.12
N GLY A 111 -13.83 3.22 -18.98
CA GLY A 111 -13.38 4.59 -18.79
C GLY A 111 -14.28 5.36 -17.83
N THR A 112 -14.07 6.68 -17.79
CA THR A 112 -14.73 7.58 -16.86
C THR A 112 -15.75 8.47 -17.56
N ARG A 113 -16.91 8.68 -16.94
CA ARG A 113 -17.94 9.64 -17.38
C ARG A 113 -18.23 10.64 -16.29
N PHE A 114 -18.30 11.91 -16.65
CA PHE A 114 -18.89 12.92 -15.77
C PHE A 114 -20.37 13.01 -16.10
N ILE A 115 -21.22 12.81 -15.09
CA ILE A 115 -22.67 12.80 -15.23
C ILE A 115 -23.30 14.02 -14.57
N GLY A 116 -24.41 14.51 -15.14
CA GLY A 116 -25.25 15.54 -14.53
C GLY A 116 -26.19 14.97 -13.46
N SER A 117 -26.93 15.84 -12.79
CA SER A 117 -27.95 15.45 -11.78
C SER A 117 -29.13 14.64 -12.33
N ASN A 118 -29.26 14.57 -13.66
CA ASN A 118 -30.20 13.73 -14.38
C ASN A 118 -29.63 12.34 -14.74
N GLY A 119 -28.39 12.03 -14.32
CA GLY A 119 -27.69 10.79 -14.63
C GLY A 119 -27.12 10.71 -16.05
N ARG A 120 -27.24 11.78 -16.86
CA ARG A 120 -26.75 11.78 -18.25
C ARG A 120 -25.28 12.21 -18.31
N PRO A 121 -24.43 11.50 -19.07
CA PRO A 121 -23.04 11.92 -19.30
C PRO A 121 -22.98 13.25 -20.05
N PHE A 122 -22.10 14.15 -19.62
CA PHE A 122 -21.75 15.38 -20.35
C PHE A 122 -20.27 15.43 -20.76
N ALA A 123 -19.42 14.59 -20.18
CA ALA A 123 -18.04 14.37 -20.61
C ALA A 123 -17.67 12.88 -20.44
N THR A 124 -16.93 12.32 -21.40
CA THR A 124 -16.55 10.90 -21.43
C THR A 124 -15.08 10.75 -21.80
N PHE A 125 -14.35 9.96 -21.03
CA PHE A 125 -12.93 9.68 -21.20
C PHE A 125 -12.75 8.17 -21.26
N SER A 126 -12.49 7.63 -22.45
CA SER A 126 -12.32 6.19 -22.66
C SER A 126 -10.96 5.72 -22.13
N ALA A 127 -10.94 4.58 -21.45
CA ALA A 127 -9.71 3.91 -21.04
C ALA A 127 -8.84 3.46 -22.23
N GLN A 128 -9.44 3.34 -23.43
CA GLN A 128 -8.76 2.95 -24.66
C GLN A 128 -8.24 4.14 -25.49
N ALA A 129 -8.72 5.36 -25.21
CA ALA A 129 -8.29 6.57 -25.92
C ALA A 129 -6.94 7.03 -25.35
N GLY A 130 -5.85 6.46 -25.86
CA GLY A 130 -4.49 6.80 -25.43
C GLY A 130 -3.51 5.63 -25.33
N LYS A 131 -3.67 4.57 -26.14
CA LYS A 131 -2.59 3.59 -26.34
C LYS A 131 -1.47 4.17 -27.22
N TRP A 132 -0.87 5.28 -26.79
CA TRP A 132 0.44 5.72 -27.28
C TRP A 132 1.48 5.41 -26.21
N GLU A 133 2.63 4.93 -26.67
CA GLU A 133 3.75 4.42 -25.88
C GLU A 133 3.86 4.99 -24.46
N GLY A 134 3.43 4.21 -23.48
CA GLY A 134 3.77 4.42 -22.07
C GLY A 134 2.97 5.47 -21.30
N GLN A 135 1.99 6.17 -21.89
CA GLN A 135 1.13 7.10 -21.15
C GLN A 135 -0.34 6.90 -21.55
N SER A 136 -1.12 6.31 -20.64
CA SER A 136 -2.58 6.31 -20.77
C SER A 136 -3.08 7.74 -20.56
N ALA A 137 -3.77 8.30 -21.54
CA ALA A 137 -4.54 9.55 -21.40
C ALA A 137 -5.86 9.34 -20.63
N SER A 138 -6.11 8.11 -20.15
CA SER A 138 -7.21 7.80 -19.24
C SER A 138 -6.89 8.24 -17.82
N LEU A 139 -7.93 8.66 -17.09
CA LEU A 139 -7.87 8.81 -15.64
C LEU A 139 -7.73 7.46 -14.92
N THR A 140 -7.96 6.34 -15.61
CA THR A 140 -7.84 4.96 -15.11
C THR A 140 -6.50 4.33 -15.50
N SER A 141 -5.90 3.54 -14.60
CA SER A 141 -4.66 2.80 -14.87
C SER A 141 -4.90 1.58 -15.75
N ASN A 142 -3.84 1.08 -16.41
CA ASN A 142 -3.89 -0.16 -17.20
C ASN A 142 -4.20 -1.41 -16.36
N ILE A 143 -3.96 -1.34 -15.04
CA ILE A 143 -4.34 -2.36 -14.06
C ILE A 143 -4.87 -1.63 -12.84
N GLU A 144 -6.17 -1.78 -12.62
CA GLU A 144 -6.90 -1.26 -11.47
C GLU A 144 -7.59 -2.45 -10.79
N ILE A 145 -7.48 -2.57 -9.47
CA ILE A 145 -8.04 -3.69 -8.70
C ILE A 145 -8.65 -3.15 -7.40
N LEU A 146 -9.72 -3.75 -6.91
CA LEU A 146 -10.23 -3.40 -5.59
C LEU A 146 -9.17 -3.71 -4.53
N ARG A 147 -8.95 -2.76 -3.60
CA ARG A 147 -7.97 -2.94 -2.52
C ARG A 147 -8.20 -4.23 -1.73
N GLY A 148 -9.47 -4.60 -1.51
CA GLY A 148 -9.83 -5.83 -0.81
C GLY A 148 -9.34 -7.09 -1.54
N ASP A 149 -9.53 -7.15 -2.86
CA ASP A 149 -9.08 -8.26 -3.69
C ASP A 149 -7.56 -8.37 -3.72
N LEU A 150 -6.86 -7.23 -3.85
CA LEU A 150 -5.41 -7.22 -3.78
C LEU A 150 -4.88 -7.74 -2.44
N VAL A 151 -5.50 -7.32 -1.32
CA VAL A 151 -5.14 -7.83 0.01
C VAL A 151 -5.40 -9.32 0.11
N ALA A 152 -6.51 -9.82 -0.44
CA ALA A 152 -6.83 -11.25 -0.45
C ALA A 152 -5.80 -12.08 -1.26
N ILE A 153 -5.40 -11.59 -2.44
CA ILE A 153 -4.36 -12.23 -3.27
C ILE A 153 -3.02 -12.30 -2.52
N LEU A 154 -2.59 -11.17 -1.93
CA LEU A 154 -1.32 -11.11 -1.19
C LEU A 154 -1.34 -11.99 0.07
N TYR A 155 -2.47 -12.04 0.77
CA TYR A 155 -2.64 -12.92 1.91
C TYR A 155 -2.58 -14.39 1.47
N LYS A 156 -3.32 -14.78 0.43
CA LYS A 156 -3.29 -16.15 -0.11
C LYS A 156 -1.88 -16.58 -0.54
N ALA A 157 -1.11 -15.67 -1.12
CA ALA A 157 0.27 -15.92 -1.54
C ALA A 157 1.26 -16.16 -0.39
N THR A 158 0.88 -15.83 0.86
CA THR A 158 1.81 -15.85 2.01
C THR A 158 1.31 -16.64 3.22
N LYS A 159 0.00 -16.82 3.39
CA LYS A 159 -0.63 -17.41 4.59
C LYS A 159 -0.17 -18.84 4.91
N ASP A 160 0.17 -19.61 3.88
CA ASP A 160 0.55 -21.03 4.02
C ASP A 160 2.08 -21.21 4.04
N HIS A 161 2.85 -20.11 3.99
CA HIS A 161 4.31 -20.20 4.09
C HIS A 161 4.73 -20.57 5.52
N PRO A 162 5.59 -21.58 5.73
CA PRO A 162 5.91 -22.10 7.07
C PRO A 162 6.52 -21.07 8.03
N ASN A 163 7.21 -20.08 7.46
CA ASN A 163 7.87 -19.02 8.23
C ASN A 163 7.02 -17.76 8.43
N ILE A 164 5.78 -17.71 7.93
CA ILE A 164 4.91 -16.53 8.07
C ILE A 164 3.70 -16.92 8.94
N LYS A 165 3.45 -16.13 9.99
CA LYS A 165 2.31 -16.33 10.89
C LYS A 165 1.47 -15.07 10.97
N TYR A 166 0.16 -15.23 10.77
CA TYR A 166 -0.79 -14.13 10.91
C TYR A 166 -1.48 -14.18 12.27
N HIS A 167 -1.57 -13.02 12.91
CA HIS A 167 -2.26 -12.80 14.18
C HIS A 167 -3.30 -11.69 14.00
N PHE A 168 -4.53 -12.09 13.70
CA PHE A 168 -5.67 -11.18 13.61
C PHE A 168 -6.22 -10.84 14.99
N GLY A 169 -6.92 -9.70 15.10
CA GLY A 169 -7.47 -9.19 16.35
C GLY A 169 -6.42 -8.67 17.34
N THR A 170 -5.18 -8.44 16.89
CA THR A 170 -4.10 -7.93 17.73
C THR A 170 -3.21 -6.95 16.97
N THR A 171 -2.63 -5.99 17.67
CA THR A 171 -1.74 -4.98 17.10
C THR A 171 -0.65 -4.62 18.11
N VAL A 172 0.43 -3.99 17.65
CA VAL A 172 1.39 -3.36 18.58
C VAL A 172 0.68 -2.26 19.36
N LYS A 173 0.66 -2.39 20.68
CA LYS A 173 0.14 -1.37 21.61
C LYS A 173 1.23 -0.35 21.92
N GLU A 174 2.41 -0.86 22.27
CA GLU A 174 3.56 -0.07 22.68
C GLU A 174 4.85 -0.82 22.34
N VAL A 175 5.93 -0.09 22.07
CA VAL A 175 7.26 -0.67 22.00
C VAL A 175 8.02 -0.28 23.26
N ILE A 176 8.27 -1.30 24.09
CA ILE A 176 8.82 -1.17 25.44
C ILE A 176 10.32 -0.80 25.39
N SER A 177 11.06 -1.39 24.44
CA SER A 177 12.48 -1.09 24.24
C SER A 177 12.91 -1.37 22.82
N ASN A 178 13.85 -0.58 22.31
CA ASN A 178 14.44 -0.73 20.99
C ASN A 178 15.96 -0.48 21.11
N ASN A 179 16.77 -1.51 20.89
CA ASN A 179 18.22 -1.44 20.94
C ASN A 179 18.84 -2.07 19.67
N GLN A 180 20.17 -2.12 19.58
CA GLN A 180 20.86 -2.61 18.38
C GLN A 180 20.64 -4.11 18.10
N ASP A 181 20.20 -4.89 19.09
CA ASP A 181 20.05 -6.34 18.98
C ASP A 181 18.59 -6.79 18.90
N SER A 182 17.65 -5.97 19.37
CA SER A 182 16.26 -6.40 19.60
C SER A 182 15.29 -5.24 19.77
N VAL A 183 14.03 -5.55 19.48
CA VAL A 183 12.86 -4.73 19.78
C VAL A 183 11.87 -5.54 20.61
N LYS A 184 11.49 -4.98 21.76
CA LYS A 184 10.50 -5.56 22.67
C LYS A 184 9.20 -4.78 22.58
N VAL A 185 8.09 -5.47 22.34
CA VAL A 185 6.77 -4.86 22.15
C VAL A 185 5.75 -5.43 23.13
N GLU A 186 4.81 -4.58 23.53
CA GLU A 186 3.53 -5.00 24.11
C GLU A 186 2.49 -5.06 22.98
N LEU A 187 1.80 -6.19 22.87
CA LEU A 187 0.67 -6.36 21.96
C LEU A 187 -0.64 -5.98 22.65
N SER A 188 -1.68 -5.66 21.86
CA SER A 188 -2.98 -5.23 22.39
C SER A 188 -3.73 -6.30 23.18
N ASN A 189 -3.33 -7.56 23.07
CA ASN A 189 -3.84 -8.67 23.90
C ASN A 189 -3.09 -8.82 25.24
N GLY A 190 -2.10 -7.96 25.53
CA GLY A 190 -1.29 -8.01 26.75
C GLY A 190 -0.01 -8.84 26.63
N ASP A 191 0.20 -9.56 25.53
CA ASP A 191 1.43 -10.32 25.32
C ASP A 191 2.62 -9.38 25.17
N VAL A 192 3.74 -9.73 25.81
CA VAL A 192 5.02 -9.06 25.62
C VAL A 192 5.94 -9.98 24.83
N LYS A 193 6.43 -9.50 23.69
CA LYS A 193 7.25 -10.28 22.77
C LYS A 193 8.49 -9.51 22.34
N GLU A 194 9.53 -10.25 22.00
CA GLU A 194 10.82 -9.73 21.53
C GLU A 194 11.13 -10.28 20.13
N PHE A 195 11.63 -9.40 19.27
CA PHE A 195 11.96 -9.63 17.87
C PHE A 195 13.29 -8.94 17.53
N ASP A 196 13.94 -9.36 16.46
CA ASP A 196 15.15 -8.69 15.97
C ASP A 196 14.79 -7.40 15.18
N LEU A 197 13.61 -7.37 14.57
CA LEU A 197 13.12 -6.22 13.79
C LEU A 197 11.61 -6.02 13.95
N LEU A 198 11.19 -4.75 14.05
CA LEU A 198 9.79 -4.32 13.94
C LEU A 198 9.62 -3.48 12.69
N VAL A 199 8.69 -3.86 11.83
CA VAL A 199 8.29 -3.06 10.66
C VAL A 199 6.88 -2.51 10.85
N ALA A 200 6.78 -1.19 10.87
CA ALA A 200 5.51 -0.46 10.93
C ALA A 200 4.85 -0.42 9.54
N ALA A 201 3.89 -1.30 9.29
CA ALA A 201 3.07 -1.37 8.08
C ALA A 201 1.59 -1.05 8.38
N ASP A 202 1.32 -0.27 9.44
CA ASP A 202 0.02 -0.01 10.07
C ASP A 202 -0.72 1.22 9.47
N GLY A 203 -0.29 1.64 8.28
CA GLY A 203 -0.98 2.59 7.42
C GLY A 203 -0.80 4.07 7.78
N GLN A 204 -1.59 4.92 7.12
CA GLN A 204 -1.45 6.38 7.22
C GLN A 204 -1.63 6.91 8.65
N TRP A 205 -2.41 6.23 9.49
CA TRP A 205 -2.68 6.63 10.88
C TRP A 205 -1.85 5.87 11.91
N SER A 206 -0.75 5.25 11.45
CA SER A 206 0.20 4.45 12.23
C SER A 206 0.41 4.97 13.65
N ARG A 207 0.16 4.10 14.64
CA ARG A 207 0.42 4.39 16.05
C ARG A 207 1.91 4.30 16.36
N ILE A 208 2.60 3.33 15.75
CA ILE A 208 4.04 3.10 15.96
C ILE A 208 4.83 4.34 15.54
N ARG A 209 4.55 4.90 14.36
CA ARG A 209 5.16 6.14 13.89
C ARG A 209 5.01 7.31 14.89
N ARG A 210 3.86 7.46 15.56
CA ARG A 210 3.66 8.52 16.57
C ARG A 210 4.43 8.27 17.87
N GLN A 211 4.77 7.03 18.18
CA GLN A 211 5.55 6.69 19.38
C GLN A 211 7.05 6.91 19.17
N TYR A 212 7.55 6.70 17.95
CA TYR A 212 8.99 6.72 17.65
C TYR A 212 9.51 7.98 17.02
N PHE A 213 8.73 8.60 16.14
CA PHE A 213 9.16 9.80 15.45
C PHE A 213 8.62 11.00 16.20
N PRO A 214 9.49 11.95 16.59
CA PRO A 214 9.02 13.15 17.24
C PRO A 214 8.17 13.97 16.23
N PRO A 215 7.22 14.79 16.71
CA PRO A 215 6.23 15.45 15.84
C PRO A 215 6.83 16.27 14.69
N GLU A 216 8.01 16.84 14.89
CA GLU A 216 8.77 17.60 13.89
C GLU A 216 9.23 16.75 12.70
N CYS A 217 9.39 15.43 12.87
CA CYS A 217 9.76 14.51 11.79
C CYS A 217 8.57 14.13 10.90
N VAL A 218 7.34 14.31 11.37
CA VAL A 218 6.13 13.86 10.67
C VAL A 218 5.06 14.94 10.71
N LYS A 219 4.99 15.74 9.65
CA LYS A 219 3.91 16.72 9.47
C LYS A 219 2.72 16.09 8.73
N VAL A 220 1.58 16.00 9.40
CA VAL A 220 0.30 15.70 8.74
C VAL A 220 -0.26 17.01 8.17
N LEU A 221 -0.51 17.04 6.87
CA LEU A 221 -1.18 18.16 6.21
C LEU A 221 -2.64 17.78 5.99
N ASP A 222 -3.53 18.44 6.73
CA ASP A 222 -4.95 18.35 6.47
C ASP A 222 -5.30 19.26 5.28
N MET A 223 -5.84 18.65 4.22
CA MET A 223 -6.26 19.36 3.00
C MET A 223 -7.75 19.74 3.03
N GLY A 224 -8.47 19.47 4.13
CA GLY A 224 -9.91 19.67 4.23
C GLY A 224 -10.72 18.72 3.34
N MET A 225 -10.14 17.60 2.92
CA MET A 225 -10.74 16.62 2.01
C MET A 225 -10.99 15.31 2.73
N TYR A 226 -12.21 14.79 2.58
CA TYR A 226 -12.65 13.53 3.18
C TYR A 226 -13.21 12.64 2.09
N SER A 227 -12.97 11.34 2.21
CA SER A 227 -13.46 10.34 1.25
C SER A 227 -14.04 9.16 2.01
N ALA A 228 -15.14 8.64 1.50
CA ALA A 228 -15.81 7.45 2.03
C ALA A 228 -16.15 6.54 0.85
N TYR A 229 -16.03 5.24 1.09
CA TYR A 229 -16.23 4.20 0.08
C TYR A 229 -17.13 3.11 0.67
N TRP A 230 -18.07 2.63 -0.12
CA TRP A 230 -18.95 1.52 0.22
C TRP A 230 -19.34 0.78 -1.05
N THR A 231 -19.66 -0.50 -0.89
CA THR A 231 -20.12 -1.34 -1.99
C THR A 231 -21.64 -1.33 -2.01
N ILE A 232 -22.22 -1.22 -3.20
CA ILE A 232 -23.66 -1.38 -3.44
C ILE A 232 -23.89 -2.55 -4.41
N PRO A 233 -25.02 -3.27 -4.33
CA PRO A 233 -25.34 -4.32 -5.29
C PRO A 233 -25.42 -3.76 -6.71
N ARG A 234 -24.81 -4.47 -7.67
CA ARG A 234 -24.90 -4.13 -9.09
C ARG A 234 -26.32 -4.39 -9.61
N LEU A 235 -26.90 -3.42 -10.29
CA LEU A 235 -28.19 -3.50 -10.96
C LEU A 235 -28.01 -3.99 -12.41
N LYS A 236 -29.09 -4.53 -13.00
CA LYS A 236 -29.09 -4.95 -14.41
C LYS A 236 -28.85 -3.78 -15.40
N SER A 237 -29.11 -2.55 -14.96
CA SER A 237 -28.90 -1.33 -15.73
C SER A 237 -27.47 -0.80 -15.66
N ASP A 238 -26.62 -1.33 -14.77
CA ASP A 238 -25.28 -0.81 -14.57
C ASP A 238 -24.36 -1.24 -15.71
N ASP A 239 -23.75 -0.26 -16.37
CA ASP A 239 -22.72 -0.49 -17.36
C ASP A 239 -21.31 -0.46 -16.74
N ASP A 240 -20.29 -0.77 -17.55
CA ASP A 240 -18.89 -0.82 -17.10
C ASP A 240 -18.20 0.55 -17.13
N TRP A 241 -18.96 1.64 -17.02
CA TRP A 241 -18.42 3.00 -16.95
C TRP A 241 -18.38 3.51 -15.53
N TRP A 242 -17.24 4.07 -15.14
CA TRP A 242 -17.13 4.76 -13.87
C TRP A 242 -17.76 6.15 -13.98
N ASN A 243 -18.92 6.31 -13.36
CA ASN A 243 -19.67 7.56 -13.35
C ASN A 243 -19.26 8.45 -12.17
N ILE A 244 -18.81 9.66 -12.47
CA ILE A 244 -18.47 10.70 -11.51
C ILE A 244 -19.56 11.76 -11.52
N TYR A 245 -20.19 11.95 -10.36
CA TYR A 245 -21.09 13.06 -10.09
C TYR A 245 -20.43 14.04 -9.10
N VAL A 246 -20.36 15.32 -9.47
CA VAL A 246 -19.81 16.37 -8.61
C VAL A 246 -20.96 17.25 -8.12
N ALA A 247 -21.26 17.16 -6.82
CA ALA A 247 -22.25 18.02 -6.16
C ALA A 247 -21.54 19.19 -5.48
N LEU A 248 -21.57 20.37 -6.09
CA LEU A 248 -21.06 21.60 -5.46
C LEU A 248 -22.11 22.14 -4.47
N GLY A 249 -21.68 22.52 -3.27
CA GLY A 249 -22.53 23.20 -2.27
C GLY A 249 -23.70 22.38 -1.69
N SER A 250 -23.74 21.07 -1.93
CA SER A 250 -24.83 20.19 -1.47
C SER A 250 -24.34 18.75 -1.23
N ARG A 251 -25.09 17.95 -0.46
CA ARG A 251 -24.81 16.51 -0.30
C ARG A 251 -25.36 15.73 -1.50
N ALA A 252 -24.55 14.81 -2.03
CA ALA A 252 -24.90 13.97 -3.18
C ALA A 252 -25.75 12.73 -2.81
N ASP A 253 -26.13 12.57 -1.55
CA ASP A 253 -26.67 11.33 -0.97
C ASP A 253 -28.19 11.15 -1.10
N LYS A 254 -28.90 11.95 -1.91
CA LYS A 254 -30.34 11.71 -2.11
C LYS A 254 -30.57 10.53 -3.07
N PRO A 255 -31.03 9.36 -2.59
CA PRO A 255 -31.50 8.31 -3.48
C PRO A 255 -32.79 8.84 -4.11
N LYS A 256 -32.90 8.80 -5.43
CA LYS A 256 -34.20 9.00 -6.09
C LYS A 256 -35.00 7.71 -5.87
N THR A 257 -35.98 7.78 -4.97
CA THR A 257 -37.13 6.86 -4.93
C THR A 257 -37.94 6.99 -6.21
#